data_AF-A0A9P0TGZ3-F1
#
_entry.id   AF-A0A9P0TGZ3-F1
#
_cell.length_a   1.000
_cell.length_b   1.000
_cell.length_c   1.000
_cell.angle_alpha   90.00
_cell.angle_beta   90.00
_cell.angle_gamma   90.00
#
_symmetry.space_group_name_H-M   'P 1'
#
loop_
_entity.id
_entity.type
_entity.pdbx_description
1 polymer ?
#
loop_
_entity_poly.entity_id
_entity_poly.type
_entity_poly.pdbx_seq_one_letter_code
_entity_poly.pdbx_strand_id
1 'polypeptide(L)'
;MTARLCRSLNGQRDPVRPLKHHDGSYIYSASTRAELFADHLQTQFQPNPAKDPVRARRLETAAEDLMRQRIPAEEDPIYISPSAVFRAARSLKARKAPGPDGIPNLALRHLSKRMLASNGRVPRHGKGLRQSLARRATRKSEDSGTTTEP
;
A
#
# COMPACT_ATOMS: atom_id res chain seq x y z
N MET A 1 24.66 -51.10 6.50
CA MET A 1 24.08 -49.81 6.04
C MET A 1 23.95 -48.88 7.25
N THR A 2 24.29 -47.59 7.12
CA THR A 2 24.22 -46.65 8.25
C THR A 2 22.75 -46.27 8.54
N ALA A 3 22.40 -46.10 9.82
CA ALA A 3 21.02 -45.80 10.23
C ALA A 3 20.43 -44.52 9.62
N ARG A 4 21.27 -43.58 9.17
CA ARG A 4 20.87 -42.38 8.42
C ARG A 4 20.38 -42.71 7.01
N LEU A 5 21.11 -43.55 6.27
CA LEU A 5 20.74 -43.94 4.91
C LEU A 5 19.41 -44.71 4.89
N CYS A 6 19.23 -45.64 5.82
CA CYS A 6 17.98 -46.39 5.95
C CYS A 6 16.76 -45.48 6.24
N ARG A 7 16.92 -44.45 7.09
CA ARG A 7 15.84 -43.48 7.35
C ARG A 7 15.51 -42.62 6.13
N SER A 8 16.54 -42.14 5.43
CA SER A 8 16.36 -41.32 4.22
C SER A 8 15.62 -42.06 3.12
N LEU A 9 15.91 -43.35 2.90
CA LEU A 9 15.23 -44.17 1.90
C LEU A 9 13.78 -44.49 2.30
N ASN A 10 13.50 -44.60 3.61
CA ASN A 10 12.16 -44.88 4.14
C ASN A 10 11.33 -43.61 4.40
N GLY A 11 11.79 -42.43 3.97
CA GLY A 11 11.12 -41.15 4.21
C GLY A 11 10.97 -40.78 5.71
N GLN A 12 11.73 -41.45 6.58
CA GLN A 12 11.69 -41.20 8.02
C GLN A 12 12.47 -39.94 8.34
N ARG A 13 11.91 -39.07 9.19
CA ARG A 13 12.59 -37.87 9.65
C ARG A 13 13.84 -38.25 10.45
N ASP A 14 14.88 -37.45 10.31
CA ASP A 14 16.05 -37.58 11.16
C ASP A 14 15.68 -37.33 12.63
N PRO A 15 16.24 -38.09 13.58
CA PRO A 15 15.99 -37.87 14.99
C PRO A 15 16.48 -36.48 15.39
N VAL A 16 15.61 -35.71 16.06
CA VAL A 16 15.96 -34.40 16.60
C VAL A 16 17.01 -34.62 17.70
N ARG A 17 18.16 -33.97 17.55
CA ARG A 17 19.21 -34.03 18.58
C ARG A 17 18.71 -33.31 19.84
N PRO A 18 18.91 -33.88 21.04
CA PRO A 18 18.56 -33.19 22.27
C PRO A 18 19.36 -31.88 22.40
N LEU A 19 18.71 -30.86 22.98
CA LEU A 19 19.36 -29.58 23.26
C LEU A 19 20.41 -29.78 24.36
N LYS A 20 21.43 -28.91 24.35
CA LYS A 20 22.45 -28.89 25.40
C LYS A 20 22.21 -27.71 26.33
N HIS A 21 22.36 -27.94 27.62
CA HIS A 21 22.48 -26.89 28.61
C HIS A 21 23.85 -26.20 28.49
N HIS A 22 24.03 -25.06 29.17
CA HIS A 22 25.31 -24.35 29.18
C HIS A 22 26.45 -25.19 29.79
N ASP A 23 26.13 -26.13 30.69
CA ASP A 23 27.08 -27.08 31.28
C ASP A 23 27.45 -28.25 30.34
N GLY A 24 26.90 -28.27 29.11
CA GLY A 24 27.13 -29.33 28.13
C GLY A 24 26.29 -30.59 28.36
N SER A 25 25.46 -30.64 29.40
CA SER A 25 24.50 -31.72 29.66
C SER A 25 23.35 -31.72 28.64
N TYR A 26 22.78 -32.90 28.36
CA TYR A 26 21.66 -33.04 27.41
C TYR A 26 20.31 -32.88 28.09
N ILE A 27 19.42 -32.12 27.46
CA ILE A 27 18.07 -31.82 27.96
C ILE A 27 17.05 -32.62 27.17
N TYR A 28 16.23 -33.39 27.89
CA TYR A 28 15.17 -34.23 27.32
C TYR A 28 13.76 -33.78 27.74
N SER A 29 13.61 -33.22 28.95
CA SER A 29 12.35 -32.68 29.46
C SER A 29 11.85 -31.52 28.61
N ALA A 30 10.54 -31.42 28.43
CA ALA A 30 9.94 -30.31 27.70
C ALA A 30 10.04 -28.97 28.47
N SER A 31 9.85 -29.01 29.79
CA SER A 31 9.94 -27.84 30.67
C SER A 31 11.31 -27.17 30.61
N THR A 32 12.38 -27.93 30.85
CA THR A 32 13.75 -27.41 30.84
C THR A 32 14.18 -26.90 29.45
N ARG A 33 13.63 -27.49 28.36
CA ARG A 33 13.82 -26.92 27.02
C ARG A 33 13.15 -25.56 26.87
N ALA A 34 11.94 -25.39 27.41
CA ALA A 34 11.23 -24.12 27.36
C ALA A 34 11.96 -23.03 28.16
N GLU A 35 12.50 -23.37 29.33
CA GLU A 35 13.34 -22.48 30.14
C GLU A 35 14.60 -22.05 29.38
N LEU A 36 15.32 -23.01 28.77
CA LEU A 36 16.50 -22.69 27.95
C LEU A 36 16.16 -21.73 26.79
N PHE A 37 15.00 -21.93 26.15
CA PHE A 37 14.55 -21.00 25.11
C PHE A 37 14.20 -19.63 25.68
N ALA A 38 13.55 -19.56 26.84
CA ALA A 38 13.24 -18.30 27.49
C ALA A 38 14.52 -17.51 27.81
N ASP A 39 15.53 -18.16 28.38
CA ASP A 39 16.83 -17.55 28.69
C ASP A 39 17.56 -17.05 27.43
N HIS A 40 17.54 -17.88 26.38
CA HIS A 40 18.14 -17.53 25.10
C HIS A 40 17.44 -16.32 24.46
N LEU A 41 16.10 -16.33 24.42
CA LEU A 41 15.31 -15.23 23.86
C LEU A 41 15.48 -13.96 24.69
N GLN A 42 15.49 -14.06 26.02
CA GLN A 42 15.74 -12.92 26.89
C GLN A 42 17.09 -12.27 26.58
N THR A 43 18.12 -13.06 26.31
CA THR A 43 19.46 -12.55 25.95
C THR A 43 19.47 -11.94 24.54
N GLN A 44 18.83 -12.58 23.57
CA GLN A 44 18.80 -12.11 22.16
C GLN A 44 18.01 -10.82 21.97
N PHE A 45 16.93 -10.64 22.74
CA PHE A 45 16.03 -9.49 22.63
C PHE A 45 16.35 -8.37 23.62
N GLN A 46 17.54 -8.36 24.23
CA GLN A 46 17.99 -7.18 24.97
C GLN A 46 18.34 -6.05 23.99
N PRO A 47 17.98 -4.79 24.30
CA PRO A 47 18.42 -3.64 23.53
C PRO A 47 19.95 -3.64 23.43
N ASN A 48 20.47 -3.47 22.21
CA ASN A 48 21.91 -3.39 22.01
C ASN A 48 22.46 -2.20 22.80
N PRO A 49 23.42 -2.39 23.74
CA PRO A 49 23.99 -1.29 24.47
C PRO A 49 24.61 -0.28 23.52
N ALA A 50 24.22 0.99 23.65
CA ALA A 50 24.79 2.05 22.84
C ALA A 50 26.28 2.19 23.16
N LYS A 51 27.15 2.03 22.15
CA LYS A 51 28.60 2.29 22.29
C LYS A 51 28.89 3.75 22.71
N ASP A 52 28.02 4.67 22.30
CA ASP A 52 28.06 6.08 22.66
C ASP A 52 26.63 6.55 23.01
N PRO A 53 26.32 6.77 24.30
CA PRO A 53 24.97 7.14 24.73
C PRO A 53 24.59 8.55 24.28
N VAL A 54 25.56 9.45 24.09
CA VAL A 54 25.29 10.83 23.64
C VAL A 54 24.90 10.82 22.17
N ARG A 55 25.61 10.06 21.34
CA ARG A 55 25.26 9.87 19.93
C ARG A 55 23.91 9.18 19.77
N ALA A 56 23.62 8.14 20.56
CA ALA A 56 22.34 7.43 20.50
C ALA A 56 21.16 8.39 20.77
N ARG A 57 21.23 9.18 21.83
CA ARG A 57 20.20 10.19 22.14
C ARG A 57 20.04 11.22 21.03
N ARG A 58 21.14 11.71 20.45
CA ARG A 58 21.09 12.66 19.32
C ARG A 58 20.38 12.07 18.10
N LEU A 59 20.62 10.79 17.80
CA LEU A 59 19.97 10.09 16.70
C LEU A 59 18.47 9.88 16.97
N GLU A 60 18.11 9.52 18.21
CA GLU A 60 16.71 9.38 18.63
C GLU A 60 15.96 10.71 18.45
N THR A 61 16.51 11.82 18.98
CA THR A 61 15.91 13.15 18.82
C THR A 61 15.78 13.54 17.35
N ALA A 62 16.84 13.35 16.55
CA ALA A 62 16.80 13.66 15.12
C ALA A 62 15.76 12.83 14.35
N ALA A 63 15.60 11.55 14.70
CA ALA A 63 14.59 10.68 14.09
C ALA A 63 13.18 11.13 14.45
N GLU A 64 12.93 11.50 15.70
CA GLU A 64 11.65 12.07 16.11
C GLU A 64 11.35 13.38 15.38
N ASP A 65 12.33 14.26 15.24
CA ASP A 65 12.17 15.53 14.56
C ASP A 65 11.88 15.33 13.07
N LEU A 66 12.55 14.39 12.40
CA LEU A 66 12.24 14.00 11.02
C LEU A 66 10.82 13.45 10.87
N MET A 67 10.33 12.69 11.85
CA MET A 67 8.95 12.19 11.83
C MET A 67 7.92 13.30 12.11
N ARG A 68 8.28 14.31 12.91
CA ARG A 68 7.43 15.49 13.18
C ARG A 68 7.42 16.47 12.01
N GLN A 69 8.47 16.52 11.20
CA GLN A 69 8.52 17.34 9.99
C GLN A 69 7.38 16.92 9.06
N ARG A 70 6.36 17.78 8.96
CA ARG A 70 5.35 17.66 7.91
C ARG A 70 6.05 17.87 6.58
N ILE A 71 5.80 16.96 5.63
CA ILE A 71 6.12 17.20 4.22
C ILE A 71 5.46 18.55 3.86
N PRO A 72 6.21 19.54 3.34
CA PRO A 72 5.62 20.79 2.89
C PRO A 72 4.47 20.46 1.94
N ALA A 73 3.31 21.10 2.14
CA ALA A 73 2.26 21.00 1.13
C ALA A 73 2.86 21.54 -0.17
N GLU A 74 2.91 20.70 -1.22
CA GLU A 74 3.49 21.08 -2.50
C GLU A 74 2.83 22.39 -2.96
N GLU A 75 3.66 23.41 -3.24
CA GLU A 75 3.19 24.79 -3.41
C GLU A 75 2.44 25.03 -4.73
N ASP A 76 2.45 24.07 -5.66
CA ASP A 76 1.71 24.17 -6.91
C ASP A 76 0.95 22.88 -7.25
N PRO A 77 -0.36 22.96 -7.58
CA PRO A 77 -1.12 21.78 -7.97
C PRO A 77 -0.66 21.27 -9.35
N ILE A 78 0.06 20.15 -9.36
CA ILE A 78 0.35 19.42 -10.60
C ILE A 78 -0.96 18.92 -11.20
N TYR A 79 -1.28 19.38 -12.41
CA TYR A 79 -2.49 18.94 -13.11
C TYR A 79 -2.28 17.55 -13.71
N ILE A 80 -2.82 16.53 -13.05
CA ILE A 80 -2.79 15.14 -13.52
C ILE A 80 -4.14 14.80 -14.17
N SER A 81 -4.11 14.25 -15.38
CA SER A 81 -5.36 13.82 -16.04
C SER A 81 -6.05 12.70 -15.24
N PRO A 82 -7.39 12.70 -15.14
CA PRO A 82 -8.13 11.63 -14.46
C PRO A 82 -7.80 10.22 -14.98
N SER A 83 -7.54 10.10 -16.29
CA SER A 83 -7.13 8.86 -16.93
C SER A 83 -5.77 8.38 -16.44
N ALA A 84 -4.83 9.29 -16.18
CA ALA A 84 -3.52 8.96 -15.63
C ALA A 84 -3.65 8.43 -14.19
N VAL A 85 -4.47 9.07 -13.34
CA VAL A 85 -4.76 8.59 -11.99
C VAL A 85 -5.38 7.19 -12.02
N PHE A 86 -6.34 6.95 -12.92
CA PHE A 86 -6.97 5.65 -13.06
C PHE A 86 -5.99 4.54 -13.49
N ARG A 87 -5.11 4.84 -14.46
CA ARG A 87 -4.08 3.90 -14.92
C ARG A 87 -3.08 3.58 -13.80
N ALA A 88 -2.63 4.60 -13.08
CA ALA A 88 -1.74 4.45 -11.94
C ALA A 88 -2.35 3.55 -10.85
N ALA A 89 -3.60 3.80 -10.46
CA ALA A 89 -4.30 2.99 -9.47
C ALA A 89 -4.44 1.51 -9.88
N ARG A 90 -4.53 1.22 -11.20
CA ARG A 90 -4.64 -0.14 -11.73
C ARG A 90 -3.30 -0.86 -11.87
N SER A 91 -2.20 -0.13 -12.05
CA SER A 91 -0.85 -0.72 -12.10
C SER A 91 -0.28 -1.05 -10.72
N LEU A 92 -0.90 -0.59 -9.63
CA LEU A 92 -0.45 -0.89 -8.27
C LEU A 92 -0.56 -2.39 -7.93
N LYS A 93 0.47 -2.93 -7.27
CA LYS A 93 0.47 -4.29 -6.73
C LYS A 93 -0.51 -4.36 -5.54
N ALA A 94 -1.49 -5.26 -5.62
CA ALA A 94 -2.59 -5.33 -4.66
C ALA A 94 -2.19 -5.70 -3.21
N ARG A 95 -1.12 -6.48 -3.04
CA ARG A 95 -0.63 -6.97 -1.73
C ARG A 95 0.53 -6.14 -1.16
N LYS A 96 0.58 -4.86 -1.49
CA LYS A 96 1.55 -3.93 -0.88
C LYS A 96 0.93 -3.27 0.35
N ALA A 97 1.81 -2.82 1.25
CA ALA A 97 1.40 -2.08 2.44
C ALA A 97 0.61 -0.81 2.03
N PRO A 98 -0.38 -0.40 2.85
CA PRO A 98 -1.09 0.87 2.65
C PRO A 98 -0.13 2.06 2.66
N GLY A 99 -0.51 3.12 1.95
CA GLY A 99 0.22 4.39 2.00
C GLY A 99 -0.04 5.17 3.30
N PRO A 100 0.44 6.42 3.38
CA PRO A 100 0.17 7.34 4.49
C PRO A 100 -1.33 7.64 4.68
N ASP A 101 -2.12 7.45 3.62
CA ASP A 101 -3.57 7.55 3.61
C ASP A 101 -4.27 6.35 4.27
N GLY A 102 -3.54 5.27 4.57
CA GLY A 102 -4.08 4.04 5.16
C GLY A 102 -4.94 3.22 4.20
N ILE A 103 -5.03 3.59 2.92
CA ILE A 103 -5.87 2.89 1.94
C ILE A 103 -5.06 1.77 1.27
N PRO A 104 -5.51 0.50 1.33
CA PRO A 104 -4.80 -0.58 0.66
C PRO A 104 -4.95 -0.47 -0.86
N ASN A 105 -3.91 -0.83 -1.60
CA ASN A 105 -3.93 -0.84 -3.07
C ASN A 105 -5.06 -1.68 -3.66
N LEU A 106 -5.47 -2.75 -2.96
CA LEU A 106 -6.63 -3.55 -3.35
C LEU A 106 -7.91 -2.71 -3.42
N ALA A 107 -8.16 -1.87 -2.41
CA ALA A 107 -9.33 -0.99 -2.40
C ALA A 107 -9.28 0.02 -3.55
N LEU A 108 -8.12 0.63 -3.79
CA LEU A 108 -7.92 1.55 -4.92
C LEU A 108 -8.24 0.90 -6.27
N ARG A 109 -7.93 -0.40 -6.45
CA ARG A 109 -8.26 -1.18 -7.65
C ARG A 109 -9.75 -1.51 -7.81
N HIS A 110 -10.55 -1.40 -6.75
CA HIS A 110 -12.00 -1.62 -6.83
C HIS A 110 -12.80 -0.31 -6.96
N LEU A 111 -12.18 0.85 -6.78
CA LEU A 111 -12.84 2.14 -6.97
C LEU A 111 -13.29 2.37 -8.42
N SER A 112 -14.42 3.08 -8.58
CA SER A 112 -14.93 3.47 -9.90
C SER A 112 -14.07 4.58 -10.53
N LYS A 113 -14.07 4.67 -11.87
CA LYS A 113 -13.37 5.73 -12.62
C LYS A 113 -13.76 7.13 -12.15
N ARG A 114 -15.04 7.34 -11.80
CA ARG A 114 -15.57 8.62 -11.34
C ARG A 114 -15.02 9.02 -9.97
N MET A 115 -14.91 8.08 -9.05
CA MET A 115 -14.37 8.32 -7.70
C MET A 115 -12.86 8.60 -7.73
N LEU A 116 -12.11 7.95 -8.61
CA LEU A 116 -10.67 8.23 -8.77
C LEU A 116 -10.42 9.58 -9.46
N ALA A 117 -11.32 9.99 -10.37
CA ALA A 117 -11.25 11.27 -11.07
C ALA A 117 -11.59 12.48 -10.17
N SER A 118 -12.49 12.32 -9.21
CA SER A 118 -12.91 13.42 -8.32
C SER A 118 -11.85 13.82 -7.30
N ASN A 119 -10.85 12.97 -7.07
CA ASN A 119 -9.78 13.21 -6.09
C ASN A 119 -8.59 14.02 -6.67
N GLY A 120 -8.50 14.14 -8.00
CA GLY A 120 -7.70 15.18 -8.61
C GLY A 120 -8.48 16.49 -8.50
N ARG A 121 -7.99 17.46 -7.72
CA ARG A 121 -8.60 18.80 -7.63
C ARG A 121 -8.77 19.37 -9.05
N VAL A 122 -9.97 19.30 -9.60
CA VAL A 122 -10.31 19.93 -10.89
C VAL A 122 -10.86 21.32 -10.59
N PRO A 123 -10.17 22.42 -10.95
CA PRO A 123 -10.87 23.68 -11.15
C PRO A 123 -11.81 23.46 -12.33
N ARG A 124 -13.11 23.44 -12.07
CA ARG A 124 -14.12 23.48 -13.12
C ARG A 124 -14.05 24.85 -13.80
N HIS A 125 -13.16 25.00 -14.77
CA HIS A 125 -13.25 26.10 -15.72
C HIS A 125 -14.47 25.88 -16.60
N GLY A 126 -15.45 26.78 -16.46
CA GLY A 126 -16.69 26.76 -17.20
C GLY A 126 -16.47 26.86 -18.70
N LYS A 127 -17.12 25.97 -19.45
CA LYS A 127 -17.47 26.20 -20.86
C LYS A 127 -18.82 25.54 -21.14
N GLY A 128 -19.77 26.35 -21.61
CA GLY A 128 -20.69 25.93 -22.67
C GLY A 128 -22.07 25.45 -22.27
N LEU A 129 -22.84 26.27 -21.54
CA LEU A 129 -24.30 26.17 -21.52
C LEU A 129 -24.88 26.86 -22.76
N ARG A 130 -24.55 26.40 -23.98
CA ARG A 130 -25.17 26.89 -25.21
C ARG A 130 -25.20 25.81 -26.29
N GLN A 131 -26.37 25.72 -26.93
CA GLN A 131 -26.69 25.03 -28.19
C GLN A 131 -27.26 23.61 -28.06
N SER A 132 -28.50 23.51 -27.59
CA SER A 132 -29.39 22.39 -27.94
C SER A 132 -30.86 22.82 -28.10
N LEU A 133 -31.14 23.98 -28.71
CA LEU A 133 -32.53 24.40 -29.02
C LEU A 133 -32.71 25.11 -30.38
N ALA A 134 -31.77 24.99 -31.32
CA ALA A 134 -31.87 25.63 -32.65
C ALA A 134 -31.98 24.61 -33.81
N ARG A 135 -32.74 23.51 -33.63
CA ARG A 135 -32.99 22.52 -34.70
C ARG A 135 -34.46 22.16 -34.94
N ARG A 136 -35.42 22.99 -34.50
CA ARG A 136 -36.86 22.68 -34.65
C ARG A 136 -37.72 23.73 -35.37
N ALA A 137 -37.13 24.71 -36.07
CA ALA A 137 -37.91 25.75 -36.74
C ALA A 137 -37.50 26.06 -38.19
N THR A 138 -36.84 25.12 -38.87
CA THR A 138 -36.60 25.20 -40.33
C THR A 138 -37.09 23.94 -41.04
N ARG A 139 -38.37 23.58 -40.80
CA ARG A 139 -39.17 22.68 -41.65
C ARG A 139 -40.64 23.10 -41.57
N LYS A 140 -40.94 24.20 -42.25
CA LYS A 140 -42.26 24.61 -42.72
C LYS A 140 -41.97 25.67 -43.79
N SER A 141 -41.36 25.31 -44.93
CA SER A 141 -42.09 24.95 -46.16
C SER A 141 -43.49 25.57 -46.13
N GLU A 142 -43.61 26.80 -46.65
CA GLU A 142 -43.93 27.02 -48.07
C GLU A 142 -45.30 26.41 -48.37
N ASP A 143 -46.35 27.20 -48.13
CA ASP A 143 -47.60 27.15 -48.92
C ASP A 143 -48.55 28.29 -48.48
N SER A 144 -48.52 29.37 -49.26
CA SER A 144 -49.60 30.36 -49.49
C SER A 144 -48.95 31.51 -50.28
N GLY A 145 -49.03 31.58 -51.60
CA GLY A 145 -50.27 31.66 -52.37
C GLY A 145 -50.60 33.13 -52.63
N THR A 146 -49.82 33.80 -53.48
CA THR A 146 -50.11 35.14 -54.01
C THR A 146 -50.79 35.01 -55.37
N THR A 147 -52.03 35.48 -55.52
CA THR A 147 -52.54 36.00 -56.79
C THR A 147 -53.61 37.05 -56.49
N THR A 148 -53.20 38.31 -56.56
CA THR A 148 -54.07 39.49 -56.72
C THR A 148 -53.60 40.13 -58.01
N GLU A 149 -54.52 40.42 -58.93
CA GLU A 149 -54.41 41.34 -60.09
C GLU A 149 -55.84 41.41 -60.72
N PRO A 150 -56.16 42.46 -61.50
CA PRO A 150 -56.80 43.70 -61.06
C PRO A 150 -58.34 43.73 -61.08
#